data_AF-A0A0N8HZI7-F1
#
_entry.id   AF-A0A0N8HZI7-F1
#
_cell.length_a   1.000
_cell.length_b   1.000
_cell.length_c   1.000
_cell.angle_alpha   90.00
_cell.angle_beta   90.00
_cell.angle_gamma   90.00
#
_symmetry.space_group_name_H-M   'P 1'
#
loop_
_entity.id
_entity.type
_entity.pdbx_description
1 polymer ?
#
loop_
_entity_poly.entity_id
_entity_poly.type
_entity_poly.pdbx_seq_one_letter_code
_entity_poly.pdbx_strand_id
1 'polypeptide(L)'
;MLTRRQAEVLALREHGLRQSVIADRLGTSRANVSSVEASARENVQKARETVSFAEALSAPVRIRVENGTDLYDVPEQVYEACDEAGVKVGYAAPELMKIVSDAAGDAIHGREVRAELLVGVTSDGQVRVRRTHEE
;
A
#
# COMPACT_ATOMS: atom_id res chain seq x y z
N MET A 1 12.33 9.89 12.16
CA MET A 1 13.62 9.19 12.00
C MET A 1 13.99 8.53 13.32
N LEU A 2 14.58 7.34 13.30
CA LEU A 2 15.09 6.69 14.52
C LEU A 2 16.46 7.27 14.89
N THR A 3 16.68 7.51 16.18
CA THR A 3 18.03 7.76 16.68
C THR A 3 18.83 6.45 16.70
N ARG A 4 20.18 6.54 16.72
CA ARG A 4 21.04 5.35 16.87
C ARG A 4 20.64 4.51 18.08
N ARG A 5 20.29 5.18 19.18
CA ARG A 5 19.89 4.52 20.43
C ARG A 5 18.54 3.82 20.30
N GLN A 6 17.57 4.42 19.62
CA GLN A 6 16.28 3.79 19.35
C GLN A 6 16.44 2.55 18.46
N ALA A 7 17.26 2.65 17.40
CA ALA A 7 17.54 1.53 16.51
C ALA A 7 18.24 0.38 17.25
N GLU A 8 19.23 0.69 18.08
CA GLU A 8 19.93 -0.29 18.93
C GLU A 8 18.97 -1.02 19.88
N VAL A 9 18.08 -0.29 20.56
CA VAL A 9 17.07 -0.90 21.46
C VAL A 9 16.10 -1.80 20.68
N LEU A 10 15.60 -1.37 19.51
CA LEU A 10 14.71 -2.21 18.69
C LEU A 10 15.41 -3.49 18.22
N ALA A 11 16.66 -3.41 17.76
CA ALA A 11 17.43 -4.58 17.31
C ALA A 11 17.62 -5.61 18.45
N LEU A 12 17.97 -5.16 19.66
CA LEU A 12 18.12 -6.05 20.81
C LEU A 12 16.77 -6.67 21.24
N ARG A 13 15.67 -5.93 21.12
CA ARG A 13 14.31 -6.45 21.38
C ARG A 13 13.90 -7.50 20.36
N GLU A 14 14.26 -7.32 19.09
CA GLU A 14 14.03 -8.32 18.02
C GLU A 14 14.77 -9.64 18.31
N HIS A 15 15.97 -9.55 18.88
CA HIS A 15 16.71 -10.72 19.38
C HIS A 15 16.14 -11.31 20.69
N GLY A 16 14.98 -10.84 21.16
CA GLY A 16 14.28 -11.39 22.32
C GLY A 16 14.79 -10.92 23.68
N LEU A 17 15.74 -10.00 23.76
CA LEU A 17 16.28 -9.55 25.05
C LEU A 17 15.25 -8.76 25.85
N ARG A 18 15.18 -9.00 27.15
CA ARG A 18 14.32 -8.23 28.07
C ARG A 18 14.88 -6.82 28.27
N GLN A 19 14.02 -5.84 28.53
CA GLN A 19 14.43 -4.44 28.76
C GLN A 19 15.46 -4.27 29.88
N SER A 20 15.42 -5.10 30.93
CA SER A 20 16.41 -5.08 32.01
C SER A 20 17.81 -5.46 31.50
N VAL A 21 17.91 -6.54 30.72
CA VAL A 21 19.19 -7.00 30.12
C VAL A 21 19.74 -5.95 29.16
N ILE A 22 18.85 -5.30 28.39
CA ILE A 22 19.24 -4.19 27.52
C ILE A 22 19.74 -3.01 28.36
N ALA A 23 19.09 -2.69 29.47
CA ALA A 23 19.51 -1.60 30.36
C ALA A 23 20.92 -1.83 30.90
N ASP A 24 21.21 -3.05 31.36
CA ASP A 24 22.54 -3.45 31.85
C ASP A 24 23.60 -3.33 30.75
N ARG A 25 23.33 -3.88 29.56
CA ARG A 25 24.25 -3.84 28.41
C ARG A 25 24.55 -2.42 27.97
N LEU A 26 23.55 -1.55 28.09
CA LEU A 26 23.60 -0.19 27.56
C LEU A 26 23.94 0.86 28.64
N GLY A 27 24.27 0.42 29.86
CA GLY A 27 24.71 1.27 30.96
C GLY A 27 23.64 2.29 31.39
N THR A 28 22.37 1.91 31.40
CA THR A 28 21.26 2.83 31.69
C THR A 28 20.15 2.16 32.51
N SER A 29 19.09 2.90 32.86
CA SER A 29 17.97 2.35 33.63
C SER A 29 16.97 1.61 32.75
N ARG A 30 16.28 0.61 33.31
CA ARG A 30 15.16 -0.08 32.65
C ARG A 30 14.05 0.91 32.24
N ALA A 31 13.79 1.92 33.07
CA ALA A 31 12.81 2.95 32.78
C ALA A 31 13.19 3.76 31.52
N ASN A 32 14.48 4.11 31.37
CA ASN A 32 14.98 4.77 30.18
C ASN A 32 14.92 3.86 28.93
N VAL A 33 15.23 2.57 29.05
CA VAL A 33 15.05 1.62 27.93
C VAL A 33 13.59 1.54 27.52
N SER A 34 12.66 1.50 28.48
CA SER A 34 11.23 1.45 28.20
C SER A 34 10.74 2.69 27.46
N SER A 35 11.17 3.89 27.87
CA SER A 35 10.79 5.13 27.19
C SER A 35 11.39 5.20 25.78
N VAL A 36 12.66 4.83 25.62
CA VAL A 36 13.32 4.75 24.30
C VAL A 36 12.63 3.75 23.38
N GLU A 37 12.28 2.55 23.86
CA GLU A 37 11.55 1.55 23.07
C GLU A 37 10.18 2.06 22.63
N ALA A 38 9.42 2.67 23.55
CA ALA A 38 8.10 3.23 23.23
C ALA A 38 8.18 4.30 22.13
N SER A 39 9.08 5.28 22.29
CA SER A 39 9.29 6.32 21.28
C SER A 39 9.83 5.75 19.96
N ALA A 40 10.67 4.71 20.01
CA ALA A 40 11.15 4.04 18.80
C ALA A 40 10.01 3.38 18.03
N ARG A 41 9.12 2.66 18.72
CA ARG A 41 7.95 2.01 18.11
C ARG A 41 6.97 3.03 17.54
N GLU A 42 6.71 4.13 18.25
CA GLU A 42 5.89 5.23 17.75
C GLU A 42 6.48 5.85 16.49
N ASN A 43 7.80 6.09 16.47
CA ASN A 43 8.48 6.62 15.29
C ASN A 43 8.41 5.68 14.08
N VAL A 44 8.52 4.36 14.29
CA VAL A 44 8.33 3.37 13.22
C VAL A 44 6.89 3.39 12.72
N GLN A 45 5.91 3.46 13.61
CA GLN A 45 4.50 3.52 13.25
C GLN A 45 4.19 4.74 12.36
N LYS A 46 4.62 5.94 12.79
CA LYS A 46 4.44 7.18 12.01
C LYS A 46 5.14 7.12 10.65
N ALA A 47 6.33 6.52 10.59
CA ALA A 47 7.04 6.34 9.32
C ALA A 47 6.27 5.41 8.38
N ARG A 48 5.68 4.32 8.89
CA ARG A 48 4.84 3.41 8.09
C ARG A 48 3.59 4.13 7.57
N GLU A 49 2.93 4.93 8.40
CA GLU A 49 1.78 5.75 7.99
C GLU A 49 2.18 6.74 6.88
N THR A 50 3.35 7.37 7.01
CA THR A 50 3.88 8.30 5.99
C THR A 50 4.15 7.59 4.67
N VAL A 51 4.79 6.42 4.70
CA VAL A 51 5.05 5.60 3.50
C VAL A 51 3.73 5.16 2.87
N SER A 52 2.80 4.63 3.65
CA SER A 52 1.48 4.20 3.15
C SER A 52 0.70 5.35 2.52
N PHE A 53 0.76 6.55 3.11
CA PHE A 53 0.15 7.74 2.52
C PHE A 53 0.82 8.13 1.20
N ALA A 54 2.15 8.13 1.13
CA ALA A 54 2.89 8.39 -0.11
C ALA A 54 2.55 7.34 -1.20
N GLU A 55 2.48 6.06 -0.85
CA GLU A 55 2.07 4.98 -1.75
C GLU A 55 0.63 5.16 -2.25
N ALA A 56 -0.29 5.58 -1.38
CA ALA A 56 -1.67 5.87 -1.74
C ALA A 56 -1.80 7.08 -2.68
N LEU A 57 -0.94 8.09 -2.53
CA LEU A 57 -0.86 9.22 -3.48
C LEU A 57 -0.23 8.81 -4.80
N SER A 58 0.74 7.90 -4.75
CA SER A 58 1.57 7.56 -5.90
C SER A 58 1.04 6.42 -6.75
N ALA A 59 -0.09 5.77 -6.39
CA ALA A 59 -0.72 4.62 -7.10
C ALA A 59 0.16 4.14 -8.26
N PRO A 60 1.18 3.29 -8.01
CA PRO A 60 2.31 3.06 -8.90
C PRO A 60 1.90 2.68 -10.32
N VAL A 61 0.68 2.17 -10.46
CA VAL A 61 0.04 1.88 -11.73
C VAL A 61 -1.24 2.70 -11.84
N ARG A 62 -1.36 3.48 -12.91
CA ARG A 62 -2.60 4.16 -13.31
C ARG A 62 -2.86 3.85 -14.77
N ILE A 63 -3.92 3.11 -15.03
CA ILE A 63 -4.35 2.75 -16.38
C ILE A 63 -5.60 3.54 -16.71
N ARG A 64 -5.58 4.14 -17.90
CA ARG A 64 -6.76 4.75 -18.50
C ARG A 64 -7.44 3.67 -19.35
N VAL A 65 -8.66 3.31 -18.97
CA VAL A 65 -9.53 2.44 -19.76
C VAL A 65 -10.40 3.34 -20.62
N GLU A 66 -10.13 3.34 -21.92
CA GLU A 66 -10.79 4.22 -22.88
C GLU A 66 -12.25 3.81 -23.12
N ASN A 67 -13.07 4.79 -23.53
CA ASN A 67 -14.41 4.52 -24.05
C ASN A 67 -14.34 3.53 -25.22
N GLY A 68 -15.22 2.54 -25.22
CA GLY A 68 -15.28 1.47 -26.21
C GLY A 68 -14.45 0.24 -25.87
N THR A 69 -13.68 0.26 -24.77
CA THR A 69 -12.92 -0.92 -24.31
C THR A 69 -13.88 -2.02 -23.85
N ASP A 70 -13.61 -3.28 -24.22
CA ASP A 70 -14.33 -4.44 -23.68
C ASP A 70 -13.81 -4.70 -22.26
N LEU A 71 -14.73 -4.90 -21.29
CA LEU A 71 -14.40 -5.18 -19.90
C LEU A 71 -13.47 -6.42 -19.76
N TYR A 72 -13.51 -7.33 -20.74
CA TYR A 72 -12.68 -8.53 -20.75
C TYR A 72 -11.21 -8.22 -21.07
N ASP A 73 -10.93 -7.08 -21.69
CA ASP A 73 -9.57 -6.64 -22.02
C ASP A 73 -8.92 -5.90 -20.82
N VAL A 74 -9.72 -5.42 -19.87
CA VAL A 74 -9.23 -4.63 -18.73
C VAL A 74 -8.25 -5.41 -17.84
N PRO A 75 -8.48 -6.70 -17.49
CA PRO A 75 -7.51 -7.45 -16.69
C PRO A 75 -6.13 -7.54 -17.32
N GLU A 76 -6.04 -7.76 -18.63
CA GLU A 76 -4.76 -7.84 -19.34
C GLU A 76 -4.00 -6.51 -19.26
N GLN A 77 -4.67 -5.39 -19.53
CA GLN A 77 -4.09 -4.04 -19.37
C GLN A 77 -3.61 -3.78 -17.94
N VAL A 78 -4.33 -4.29 -16.94
CA VAL A 78 -3.96 -4.17 -15.53
C VAL A 78 -2.72 -4.99 -15.20
N TYR A 79 -2.64 -6.23 -15.66
CA TYR A 79 -1.47 -7.06 -15.41
C TYR A 79 -0.23 -6.52 -16.09
N GLU A 80 -0.31 -6.13 -17.36
CA GLU A 80 0.83 -5.57 -18.11
C GLU A 80 1.41 -4.34 -17.41
N ALA A 81 0.57 -3.37 -17.03
CA ALA A 81 1.04 -2.17 -16.37
C ALA A 81 1.58 -2.43 -14.95
N CYS A 82 1.06 -3.46 -14.26
CA CYS A 82 1.60 -3.90 -12.97
C CYS A 82 2.94 -4.62 -13.11
N ASP A 83 3.10 -5.47 -14.12
CA ASP A 83 4.36 -6.16 -14.40
C ASP A 83 5.46 -5.15 -14.77
N GLU A 84 5.15 -4.13 -15.58
CA GLU A 84 6.08 -3.02 -15.88
C GLU A 84 6.51 -2.25 -14.63
N ALA A 85 5.59 -2.04 -13.69
CA ALA A 85 5.84 -1.34 -12.43
C ALA A 85 6.43 -2.24 -11.32
N GLY A 86 6.57 -3.55 -11.56
CA GLY A 86 7.01 -4.51 -10.55
C GLY A 86 6.02 -4.71 -9.39
N VAL A 87 4.73 -4.48 -9.62
CA VAL A 87 3.64 -4.61 -8.64
C VAL A 87 2.92 -5.94 -8.87
N LYS A 88 2.62 -6.68 -7.80
CA LYS A 88 1.78 -7.88 -7.90
C LYS A 88 0.32 -7.50 -7.74
N VAL A 89 -0.51 -7.87 -8.72
CA VAL A 89 -1.97 -7.72 -8.62
C VAL A 89 -2.54 -8.78 -7.69
N GLY A 90 -3.33 -8.35 -6.70
CA GLY A 90 -3.90 -9.23 -5.67
C GLY A 90 -5.19 -9.95 -6.06
N TYR A 91 -5.64 -9.80 -7.30
CA TYR A 91 -6.96 -10.24 -7.77
C TYR A 91 -6.85 -11.08 -9.03
N ALA A 92 -7.71 -12.10 -9.14
CA ALA A 92 -7.88 -12.84 -10.38
C ALA A 92 -8.72 -12.03 -11.39
N ALA A 93 -8.67 -12.40 -12.68
CA ALA A 93 -9.36 -11.66 -13.74
C ALA A 93 -10.88 -11.52 -13.50
N PRO A 94 -11.62 -12.56 -13.07
CA PRO A 94 -13.04 -12.40 -12.73
C PRO A 94 -13.31 -11.42 -11.58
N GLU A 95 -12.42 -11.37 -10.59
CA GLU A 95 -12.53 -10.44 -9.46
C GLU A 95 -12.25 -9.01 -9.88
N LEU A 96 -11.21 -8.78 -10.71
CA LEU A 96 -10.93 -7.49 -11.33
C LEU A 96 -12.12 -6.96 -12.13
N MET A 97 -12.69 -7.80 -13.01
CA MET A 97 -13.86 -7.42 -13.79
C MET A 97 -15.04 -7.03 -12.90
N LYS A 98 -15.26 -7.76 -11.80
CA LYS A 98 -16.29 -7.43 -10.83
C LYS A 98 -16.01 -6.09 -10.13
N ILE A 99 -14.79 -5.87 -9.64
CA ILE A 99 -14.39 -4.62 -8.98
C ILE A 99 -14.60 -3.43 -9.93
N VAL A 100 -14.19 -3.57 -11.19
CA VAL A 100 -14.35 -2.55 -12.22
C VAL A 100 -15.81 -2.32 -12.53
N SER A 101 -16.61 -3.36 -12.74
CA SER A 101 -18.05 -3.25 -13.00
C SER A 101 -18.81 -2.60 -11.84
N ASP A 102 -18.55 -3.02 -10.60
CA ASP A 102 -19.21 -2.53 -9.41
C ASP A 102 -18.90 -1.04 -9.17
N ALA A 103 -17.66 -0.62 -9.41
CA ALA A 103 -17.23 0.78 -9.25
C ALA A 103 -17.60 1.68 -10.43
N ALA A 104 -17.61 1.14 -11.66
CA ALA A 104 -17.97 1.87 -12.85
C ALA A 104 -19.48 2.08 -12.97
N GLY A 105 -20.33 1.26 -12.36
CA GLY A 105 -21.79 1.42 -12.39
C GLY A 105 -22.34 1.57 -13.81
N ASP A 106 -23.09 2.64 -14.07
CA ASP A 106 -23.67 2.96 -15.39
C ASP A 106 -22.65 3.37 -16.47
N ALA A 107 -21.38 3.57 -16.10
CA ALA A 107 -20.31 3.75 -17.07
C ALA A 107 -19.96 2.46 -17.83
N ILE A 108 -20.51 1.31 -17.43
CA ILE A 108 -20.41 0.04 -18.17
C ILE A 108 -21.80 -0.43 -18.57
N HIS A 109 -21.96 -0.75 -19.86
CA HIS A 109 -23.20 -1.33 -20.38
C HIS A 109 -22.92 -2.71 -20.97
N GLY A 110 -23.40 -3.74 -20.28
CA GLY A 110 -23.06 -5.12 -20.61
C GLY A 110 -21.57 -5.35 -20.38
N ARG A 111 -20.79 -5.33 -21.47
CA ARG A 111 -19.33 -5.50 -21.46
C ARG A 111 -18.56 -4.28 -21.97
N GLU A 112 -19.27 -3.25 -22.42
CA GLU A 112 -18.64 -2.08 -23.06
C GLU A 112 -18.47 -0.95 -22.05
N VAL A 113 -17.25 -0.42 -21.94
CA VAL A 113 -16.93 0.77 -21.18
C VAL A 113 -17.41 2.00 -21.94
N ARG A 114 -18.42 2.71 -21.43
CA ARG A 114 -19.05 3.87 -22.08
C ARG A 114 -18.58 5.23 -21.54
N ALA A 115 -17.82 5.24 -20.45
CA ALA A 115 -17.15 6.44 -19.98
C ALA A 115 -15.74 6.07 -19.53
N GLU A 116 -14.78 6.96 -19.77
CA GLU A 116 -13.39 6.71 -19.39
C GLU A 116 -13.26 6.39 -17.90
N LEU A 117 -12.53 5.31 -17.61
CA LEU A 117 -12.23 4.88 -16.25
C LEU A 117 -10.73 4.99 -15.99
N LEU A 118 -10.40 5.40 -14.77
CA LEU A 118 -9.05 5.36 -14.24
C LEU A 118 -8.95 4.22 -13.23
N VAL A 119 -8.22 3.18 -13.60
CA VAL A 119 -7.92 2.04 -12.74
C VAL A 119 -6.54 2.26 -12.11
N GLY A 120 -6.50 2.38 -10.79
CA GLY A 120 -5.27 2.50 -10.02
C GLY A 120 -4.98 1.22 -9.25
N VAL A 121 -3.72 0.76 -9.27
CA VAL A 121 -3.25 -0.34 -8.42
C VAL A 121 -2.21 0.19 -7.43
N THR A 122 -2.41 -0.09 -6.15
CA THR A 122 -1.50 0.28 -5.06
C THR A 122 -0.35 -0.73 -4.94
N SER A 123 0.72 -0.36 -4.23
CA SER A 123 1.90 -1.22 -4.04
C SER A 123 1.59 -2.56 -3.33
N ASP A 124 0.52 -2.62 -2.55
CA ASP A 124 0.02 -3.83 -1.89
C ASP A 124 -0.99 -4.63 -2.74
N GLY A 125 -1.18 -4.22 -4.01
CA GLY A 125 -2.00 -4.94 -4.98
C GLY A 125 -3.50 -4.64 -4.90
N GLN A 126 -3.92 -3.61 -4.14
CA GLN A 126 -5.32 -3.19 -4.12
C GLN A 126 -5.70 -2.37 -5.35
N VAL A 127 -6.91 -2.61 -5.86
CA VAL A 127 -7.43 -1.97 -7.07
C VAL A 127 -8.46 -0.93 -6.69
N ARG A 128 -8.34 0.27 -7.27
CA ARG A 128 -9.31 1.36 -7.13
C ARG A 128 -9.71 1.85 -8.51
N VAL A 129 -11.00 2.06 -8.71
CA VAL A 129 -11.54 2.53 -9.99
C VAL A 129 -12.22 3.86 -9.77
N ARG A 130 -11.92 4.83 -10.63
CA ARG A 130 -12.54 6.15 -10.65
C ARG A 130 -13.03 6.46 -12.05
N ARG A 131 -14.12 7.21 -12.18
CA ARG A 131 -14.55 7.76 -13.47
C ARG A 131 -13.74 9.02 -13.74
N THR A 132 -13.40 9.31 -14.99
CA THR A 132 -12.70 10.57 -15.35
C THR A 132 -13.62 11.81 -15.31
N HIS A 133 -14.90 11.68 -14.89
CA HIS A 133 -15.82 12.82 -14.73
C HIS A 133 -16.52 12.85 -13.37
N GLU A 134 -16.14 13.83 -12.54
CA GLU A 134 -17.03 14.63 -11.68
C GLU A 134 -16.69 16.10 -12.03
N GLU A 135 -17.59 16.77 -12.75
CA GLU A 135 -17.80 18.21 -12.63
C GLU A 135 -18.97 18.43 -11.66
#